data_AF-A0A6V8EMQ2-F1
#
_entry.id   AF-A0A6V8EMQ2-F1
#
_cell.length_a   1.000
_cell.length_b   1.000
_cell.length_c   1.000
_cell.angle_alpha   90.00
_cell.angle_beta   90.00
_cell.angle_gamma   90.00
#
_symmetry.space_group_name_H-M   'P 1'
#
loop_
_entity.id
_entity.type
_entity.pdbx_description
1 polymer ?
#
loop_
_entity_poly.entity_id
_entity_poly.type
_entity_poly.pdbx_seq_one_letter_code
_entity_poly.pdbx_strand_id
1 'polypeptide(L)'
;MARREAKALVREICNNLLIESISLSFDFLPLPNPPLEFPDFPARPPTELSKIIQQALGISSVDTAGFLYRLEQVIEKEEPDFVKRHIDPDREREKWLTKHSEMIAEQILILQIKDWFYSALDENSPDTDRWYLAISVFIGLILRGSEITEAQCFPLFNSIIIARQPGNLSIKSTGPHHISWNGETGGNFAEEIAHPSGVLAANSILDIVELYEIDHRTVLPYWLERLSVGGHISNLLNIPARLQNLVLDSNEHASENLVMSAILLFPHHSEESKEILFEICNSEQILLRRNLASNLSRIGSEDYKFTQILLEKLLNDKDSDTRVLSTSYLGTLARLEKYTFISLAKTIFQNEDTRMIQRLIESGIRHYLSMNPDDDDSLIPIAWVSCNSESKSKLSGMLIELAKINQQSFVKISSNIFDLSPDSHDELFNRINFRNKKLGSLIKNNQ
;
A
#
# COMPACT_ATOMS: atom_id res chain seq x y z
N MET A 1 17.16 19.75 39.29
CA MET A 1 16.30 18.59 38.99
C MET A 1 17.22 17.39 38.79
N ALA A 2 17.10 16.36 39.63
CA ALA A 2 17.92 15.16 39.52
C ALA A 2 17.67 14.50 38.15
N ARG A 3 18.74 14.16 37.44
CA ARG A 3 18.70 13.45 36.16
C ARG A 3 18.01 12.10 36.43
N ARG A 4 16.77 11.90 35.96
CA ARG A 4 16.13 10.58 35.98
C ARG A 4 17.00 9.65 35.13
N GLU A 5 17.33 8.46 35.64
CA GLU A 5 18.03 7.45 34.85
C GLU A 5 17.15 7.05 33.66
N ALA A 6 17.70 7.05 32.45
CA ALA A 6 16.93 6.86 31.22
C ALA A 6 16.13 5.54 31.21
N LYS A 7 16.67 4.48 31.82
CA LYS A 7 16.00 3.19 31.97
C LYS A 7 14.74 3.28 32.83
N ALA A 8 14.78 4.05 33.93
CA ALA A 8 13.63 4.24 34.81
C ALA A 8 12.51 5.00 34.09
N LEU A 9 12.87 6.01 33.28
CA LEU A 9 11.93 6.74 32.44
C LEU A 9 11.25 5.83 31.41
N VAL A 10 12.01 5.00 30.69
CA VAL A 10 11.45 4.04 29.74
C VAL A 10 10.49 3.07 30.44
N ARG A 11 10.83 2.58 31.63
CA ARG A 11 9.95 1.68 32.41
C ARG A 11 8.66 2.36 32.84
N GLU A 12 8.72 3.61 33.28
CA GLU A 12 7.55 4.42 33.63
C GLU A 12 6.61 4.59 32.42
N ILE A 13 7.16 4.95 31.26
CA ILE A 13 6.38 5.11 30.02
C ILE A 13 5.78 3.77 29.57
N CYS A 14 6.54 2.68 29.66
CA CYS A 14 6.05 1.34 29.35
C CYS A 14 4.85 0.94 30.22
N ASN A 15 4.89 1.25 31.52
CA ASN A 15 3.78 0.97 32.43
C ASN A 15 2.57 1.84 32.13
N ASN A 16 2.76 3.12 31.79
CA ASN A 16 1.65 4.00 31.40
C ASN A 16 1.00 3.51 30.10
N LEU A 17 1.81 3.16 29.09
CA LEU A 17 1.33 2.61 27.83
C LEU A 17 0.57 1.30 28.02
N LEU A 18 1.04 0.43 28.91
CA LEU A 18 0.36 -0.81 29.30
C LEU A 18 -1.04 -0.51 29.87
N ILE A 19 -1.15 0.45 30.81
CA ILE A 19 -2.44 0.84 31.42
C ILE A 19 -3.38 1.44 30.37
N GLU A 20 -2.88 2.35 29.54
CA GLU A 20 -3.66 3.00 28.48
C GLU A 20 -4.19 1.96 27.48
N SER A 21 -3.35 1.03 27.04
CA SER A 21 -3.73 0.00 26.07
C SER A 21 -4.82 -0.92 26.62
N ILE A 22 -4.66 -1.39 27.86
CA ILE A 22 -5.68 -2.22 28.51
C ILE A 22 -6.98 -1.43 28.66
N SER A 23 -6.92 -0.18 29.11
CA SER A 23 -8.11 0.66 29.29
C SER A 23 -8.87 0.84 27.98
N LEU A 24 -8.16 1.14 26.90
CA LEU A 24 -8.76 1.30 25.57
C LEU A 24 -9.42 0.02 25.06
N SER A 25 -8.81 -1.15 25.28
CA SER A 25 -9.42 -2.42 24.88
C SER A 25 -10.71 -2.76 25.65
N PHE A 26 -10.85 -2.27 26.89
CA PHE A 26 -12.02 -2.54 27.73
C PHE A 26 -13.27 -1.76 27.32
N ASP A 27 -13.12 -0.75 26.46
CA ASP A 27 -14.26 -0.06 25.85
C ASP A 27 -15.02 -0.97 24.86
N PHE A 28 -14.42 -2.11 24.48
CA PHE A 28 -14.94 -3.04 23.47
C PHE A 28 -15.24 -4.45 24.01
N LEU A 29 -15.68 -4.54 25.26
CA LEU A 29 -16.07 -5.83 25.84
C LEU A 29 -17.26 -6.48 25.08
N PRO A 30 -17.29 -7.82 24.94
CA PRO A 30 -16.33 -8.77 25.47
C PRO A 30 -15.04 -8.86 24.64
N LEU A 31 -13.90 -9.10 25.31
CA LEU A 31 -12.64 -9.38 24.62
C LEU A 31 -12.71 -10.73 23.89
N PRO A 32 -11.92 -10.91 22.81
CA PRO A 32 -11.87 -12.17 22.07
C PRO A 32 -11.50 -13.36 22.96
N ASN A 33 -12.18 -14.49 22.78
CA ASN A 33 -11.86 -15.74 23.47
C ASN A 33 -10.53 -16.34 22.95
N PRO A 34 -9.78 -17.08 23.78
CA PRO A 34 -8.54 -17.71 23.34
C PRO A 34 -8.80 -18.77 22.27
N PRO A 35 -7.93 -18.88 21.25
CA PRO A 35 -8.03 -19.93 20.24
C PRO A 35 -7.84 -21.34 20.80
N LEU A 36 -7.05 -21.46 21.87
CA LEU A 36 -6.70 -22.71 22.54
C LEU A 36 -7.13 -22.62 24.01
N GLU A 37 -7.85 -23.64 24.49
CA GLU A 37 -8.22 -23.78 25.89
C GLU A 37 -8.34 -25.25 26.28
N PHE A 38 -8.24 -25.54 27.58
CA PHE A 38 -8.53 -26.86 28.10
C PHE A 38 -10.01 -26.99 28.44
N PRO A 39 -10.72 -28.05 28.00
CA PRO A 39 -12.12 -28.26 28.37
C PRO A 39 -12.39 -28.27 29.87
N ASP A 40 -11.43 -28.76 30.66
CA ASP A 40 -11.52 -28.83 32.12
C ASP A 40 -11.22 -27.49 32.82
N PHE A 41 -10.58 -26.54 32.12
CA PHE A 41 -10.22 -25.21 32.60
C PHE A 41 -10.65 -24.15 31.58
N PRO A 42 -11.97 -23.90 31.44
CA PRO A 42 -12.48 -23.00 30.43
C PRO A 42 -12.01 -21.56 30.68
N ALA A 43 -11.77 -20.83 29.60
CA ALA A 43 -11.33 -19.45 29.67
C ALA A 43 -12.37 -18.57 30.41
N ARG A 44 -11.89 -17.72 31.32
CA ARG A 44 -12.75 -16.77 32.05
C ARG A 44 -12.42 -15.35 31.62
N PRO A 45 -13.29 -14.69 30.82
CA PRO A 45 -13.02 -13.34 30.37
C PRO A 45 -12.96 -12.39 31.56
N PRO A 46 -12.05 -11.40 31.54
CA PRO A 46 -11.94 -10.44 32.62
C PRO A 46 -13.18 -9.54 32.64
N THR A 47 -13.75 -9.33 33.83
CA THR A 47 -14.95 -8.49 34.01
C THR A 47 -14.66 -7.13 34.64
N GLU A 48 -13.45 -6.92 35.15
CA GLU A 48 -13.06 -5.70 35.87
C GLU A 48 -11.71 -5.18 35.37
N LEU A 49 -11.72 -3.97 34.82
CA LEU A 49 -10.53 -3.28 34.31
C LEU A 49 -9.43 -3.16 35.38
N SER A 50 -9.80 -2.85 36.63
CA SER A 50 -8.84 -2.68 37.72
C SER A 50 -8.06 -3.96 38.02
N LYS A 51 -8.70 -5.13 37.95
CA LYS A 51 -8.05 -6.43 38.21
C LYS A 51 -7.00 -6.76 37.16
N ILE A 52 -7.33 -6.59 35.89
CA ILE A 52 -6.39 -6.89 34.81
C ILE A 52 -5.20 -5.91 34.79
N ILE A 53 -5.42 -4.62 35.09
CA ILE A 53 -4.34 -3.64 35.24
C ILE A 53 -3.42 -4.04 36.41
N GLN A 54 -4.00 -4.40 37.56
CA GLN A 54 -3.21 -4.84 38.71
C GLN A 54 -2.38 -6.09 38.42
N GLN A 55 -2.95 -7.07 37.70
CA GLN A 55 -2.23 -8.27 37.27
C GLN A 55 -1.08 -7.92 36.31
N ALA A 56 -1.35 -7.11 35.29
CA ALA A 56 -0.37 -6.72 34.29
C ALA A 56 0.80 -5.93 34.92
N LEU A 57 0.50 -4.95 35.78
CA LEU A 57 1.51 -4.18 36.51
C LEU A 57 2.24 -5.03 37.55
N GLY A 58 1.56 -5.96 38.21
CA GLY A 58 2.17 -6.91 39.12
C GLY A 58 3.24 -7.73 38.42
N ILE A 59 2.91 -8.33 37.27
CA ILE A 59 3.85 -9.09 36.44
C ILE A 59 5.01 -8.20 35.97
N SER A 60 4.70 -7.02 35.41
CA SER A 60 5.71 -6.06 34.92
C SER A 60 6.67 -5.60 36.04
N SER A 61 6.18 -5.39 37.26
CA SER A 61 6.99 -4.92 38.39
C SER A 61 7.95 -6.00 38.89
N VAL A 62 7.51 -7.26 38.94
CA VAL A 62 8.31 -8.40 39.37
C VAL A 62 9.34 -8.80 38.29
N ASP A 63 8.99 -8.71 37.01
CA ASP A 63 9.84 -9.09 35.87
C ASP A 63 10.90 -8.01 35.50
N THR A 64 11.73 -7.61 36.47
CA THR A 64 12.80 -6.63 36.21
C THR A 64 13.85 -7.16 35.23
N ALA A 65 14.18 -8.46 35.31
CA ALA A 65 15.15 -9.08 34.41
C ALA A 65 14.63 -9.16 32.96
N GLY A 66 13.37 -9.56 32.76
CA GLY A 66 12.75 -9.59 31.43
C GLY A 66 12.61 -8.19 30.83
N PHE A 67 12.28 -7.16 31.62
CA PHE A 67 12.31 -5.78 31.14
C PHE A 67 13.70 -5.37 30.62
N LEU A 68 14.77 -5.64 31.38
CA LEU A 68 16.13 -5.31 30.97
C LEU A 68 16.56 -6.08 29.71
N TYR A 69 16.20 -7.36 29.62
CA TYR A 69 16.48 -8.18 28.45
C TYR A 69 15.77 -7.66 27.18
N ARG A 70 14.49 -7.29 27.27
CA ARG A 70 13.74 -6.69 26.15
C ARG A 70 14.32 -5.32 25.78
N LEU A 71 14.71 -4.52 26.76
CA LEU A 71 15.37 -3.23 26.52
C LEU A 71 16.70 -3.42 25.76
N GLU A 72 17.52 -4.41 26.13
CA GLU A 72 18.76 -4.72 25.44
C GLU A 72 18.51 -5.16 23.98
N GLN A 73 17.50 -6.00 23.73
CA GLN A 73 17.11 -6.37 22.36
C GLN A 73 16.74 -5.15 21.51
N VAL A 74 15.96 -4.21 22.07
CA VAL A 74 15.57 -2.99 21.35
C VAL A 74 16.80 -2.10 21.09
N ILE A 75 17.70 -1.96 22.07
CA ILE A 75 18.95 -1.20 21.90
C ILE A 75 19.80 -1.84 20.80
N GLU A 76 20.01 -3.15 20.82
CA GLU A 76 20.86 -3.84 19.83
C GLU A 76 20.38 -3.57 18.40
N LYS A 77 19.05 -3.64 18.21
CA LYS A 77 18.39 -3.48 16.92
C LYS A 77 18.31 -2.03 16.45
N GLU A 78 17.94 -1.10 17.32
CA GLU A 78 17.54 0.27 16.92
C GLU A 78 18.60 1.33 17.24
N GLU A 79 19.64 1.03 18.03
CA GLU A 79 20.68 2.00 18.39
C GLU A 79 21.49 2.44 17.17
N PRO A 80 21.53 3.75 16.85
CA PRO A 80 22.25 4.26 15.69
C PRO A 80 23.77 4.10 15.79
N ASP A 81 24.41 3.94 14.63
CA ASP A 81 25.87 3.81 14.52
C ASP A 81 26.65 4.96 15.15
N PHE A 82 26.13 6.20 15.10
CA PHE A 82 26.81 7.36 15.68
C PHE A 82 26.87 7.30 17.21
N VAL A 83 25.92 6.60 17.86
CA VAL A 83 25.93 6.35 19.31
C VAL A 83 26.96 5.27 19.62
N LYS A 84 26.93 4.16 18.88
CA LYS A 84 27.86 3.02 19.04
C LYS A 84 29.32 3.43 18.89
N ARG A 85 29.60 4.33 17.94
CA ARG A 85 30.97 4.78 17.60
C ARG A 85 31.40 6.05 18.36
N HIS A 86 30.61 6.52 19.31
CA HIS A 86 30.94 7.71 20.08
C HIS A 86 32.13 7.47 21.03
N ILE A 87 32.82 8.55 21.44
CA ILE A 87 33.96 8.47 22.39
C ILE A 87 33.50 7.96 23.77
N ASP A 88 32.28 8.33 24.15
CA ASP A 88 31.58 7.87 25.35
C ASP A 88 30.22 7.30 24.92
N PRO A 89 30.17 6.02 24.51
CA PRO A 89 28.94 5.38 24.01
C PRO A 89 27.84 5.34 25.06
N ASP A 90 28.20 5.12 26.33
CA ASP A 90 27.21 4.95 27.41
C ASP A 90 26.46 6.26 27.68
N ARG A 91 27.16 7.39 27.71
CA ARG A 91 26.53 8.69 27.89
C ARG A 91 25.64 9.08 26.70
N GLU A 92 26.06 8.80 25.47
CA GLU A 92 25.21 9.09 24.29
C GLU A 92 24.03 8.13 24.21
N ARG A 93 24.20 6.88 24.61
CA ARG A 93 23.09 5.92 24.75
C ARG A 93 22.06 6.41 25.75
N GLU A 94 22.47 6.91 26.92
CA GLU A 94 21.52 7.49 27.88
C GLU A 94 20.71 8.65 27.28
N LYS A 95 21.36 9.54 26.52
CA LYS A 95 20.67 10.63 25.84
C LYS A 95 19.71 10.12 24.77
N TRP A 96 20.15 9.13 23.98
CA TRP A 96 19.34 8.52 22.93
C TRP A 96 18.12 7.80 23.52
N LEU A 97 18.30 7.01 24.58
CA LEU A 97 17.23 6.34 25.32
C LEU A 97 16.20 7.33 25.85
N THR A 98 16.67 8.45 26.41
CA THR A 98 15.77 9.50 26.93
C THR A 98 14.94 10.12 25.80
N LYS A 99 15.58 10.41 24.66
CA LYS A 99 14.94 11.07 23.51
C LYS A 99 13.92 10.17 22.79
N HIS A 100 14.14 8.86 22.76
CA HIS A 100 13.28 7.90 22.03
C HIS A 100 12.49 7.00 22.98
N SER A 101 12.26 7.46 24.22
CA SER A 101 11.72 6.62 25.29
C SER A 101 10.32 6.05 25.00
N GLU A 102 9.45 6.81 24.30
CA GLU A 102 8.13 6.34 23.87
C GLU A 102 8.22 5.21 22.84
N MET A 103 9.00 5.41 21.78
CA MET A 103 9.26 4.41 20.73
C MET A 103 9.84 3.11 21.32
N ILE A 104 10.79 3.24 22.25
CA ILE A 104 11.41 2.09 22.93
C ILE A 104 10.40 1.38 23.83
N ALA A 105 9.62 2.14 24.60
CA ALA A 105 8.60 1.58 25.49
C ALA A 105 7.54 0.78 24.71
N GLU A 106 7.11 1.29 23.56
CA GLU A 106 6.18 0.59 22.68
C GLU A 106 6.77 -0.74 22.17
N GLN A 107 8.01 -0.74 21.69
CA GLN A 107 8.67 -1.98 21.26
C GLN A 107 8.87 -2.99 22.40
N ILE A 108 9.24 -2.53 23.60
CA ILE A 108 9.34 -3.39 24.78
C ILE A 108 7.98 -4.02 25.09
N LEU A 109 6.89 -3.24 25.01
CA LEU A 109 5.55 -3.74 25.27
C LEU A 109 5.12 -4.78 24.23
N ILE A 110 5.45 -4.58 22.95
CA ILE A 110 5.21 -5.55 21.87
C ILE A 110 5.99 -6.86 22.13
N LEU A 111 7.25 -6.78 22.55
CA LEU A 111 8.02 -7.96 22.94
C LEU A 111 7.42 -8.66 24.16
N GLN A 112 6.89 -7.91 25.12
CA GLN A 112 6.24 -8.46 26.30
C GLN A 112 4.94 -9.21 25.97
N ILE A 113 4.07 -8.64 25.12
CA ILE A 113 2.86 -9.35 24.69
C ILE A 113 3.18 -10.55 23.80
N LYS A 114 4.28 -10.50 23.04
CA LYS A 114 4.76 -11.66 22.27
C LYS A 114 5.08 -12.83 23.21
N ASP A 115 5.74 -12.59 24.33
CA ASP A 115 6.03 -13.62 25.33
C ASP A 115 4.75 -14.18 25.97
N TRP A 116 3.75 -13.32 26.20
CA TRP A 116 2.45 -13.74 26.71
C TRP A 116 1.67 -14.57 25.68
N PHE A 117 1.66 -14.17 24.40
CA PHE A 117 1.08 -14.96 23.31
C PHE A 117 1.81 -16.29 23.10
N TYR A 118 3.13 -16.34 23.31
CA TYR A 118 3.90 -17.58 23.27
C TYR A 118 3.40 -18.61 24.30
N SER A 119 3.02 -18.15 25.49
CA SER A 119 2.44 -19.02 26.53
C SER A 119 0.96 -19.32 26.25
N ALA A 120 0.21 -18.33 25.78
CA ALA A 120 -1.22 -18.46 25.51
C ALA A 120 -1.54 -19.40 24.33
N LEU A 121 -0.68 -19.43 23.32
CA LEU A 121 -0.85 -20.20 22.08
C LEU A 121 0.03 -21.47 22.06
N ASP A 122 0.41 -21.99 23.23
CA ASP A 122 1.04 -23.30 23.35
C ASP A 122 -0.02 -24.40 23.18
N GLU A 123 0.11 -25.22 22.15
CA GLU A 123 -0.81 -26.35 21.87
C GLU A 123 -0.85 -27.37 23.01
N ASN A 124 0.22 -27.52 23.79
CA ASN A 124 0.30 -28.52 24.86
C ASN A 124 -0.18 -27.99 26.21
N SER A 125 -0.11 -26.68 26.42
CA SER A 125 -0.39 -26.04 27.71
C SER A 125 -0.83 -24.59 27.54
N PRO A 126 -1.98 -24.33 26.89
CA PRO A 126 -2.46 -22.97 26.66
C PRO A 126 -2.76 -22.24 27.97
N ASP A 127 -2.19 -21.03 28.11
CA ASP A 127 -2.43 -20.15 29.26
C ASP A 127 -3.48 -19.09 28.92
N THR A 128 -4.72 -19.31 29.36
CA THR A 128 -5.86 -18.40 29.10
C THR A 128 -5.74 -17.08 29.86
N ASP A 129 -5.04 -17.04 31.00
CA ASP A 129 -4.84 -15.79 31.75
C ASP A 129 -3.84 -14.89 31.01
N ARG A 130 -2.76 -15.51 30.47
CA ARG A 130 -1.81 -14.82 29.58
C ARG A 130 -2.46 -14.38 28.28
N TRP A 131 -3.42 -15.14 27.76
CA TRP A 131 -4.22 -14.70 26.61
C TRP A 131 -4.90 -13.37 26.89
N TYR A 132 -5.67 -13.27 27.97
CA TYR A 132 -6.43 -12.03 28.26
C TYR A 132 -5.52 -10.84 28.56
N LEU A 133 -4.37 -11.06 29.19
CA LEU A 133 -3.35 -10.02 29.35
C LEU A 133 -2.77 -9.56 28.00
N ALA A 134 -2.40 -10.51 27.14
CA ALA A 134 -1.83 -10.22 25.82
C ALA A 134 -2.84 -9.51 24.91
N ILE A 135 -4.07 -10.04 24.81
CA ILE A 135 -5.06 -9.53 23.88
C ILE A 135 -5.55 -8.13 24.26
N SER A 136 -5.68 -7.83 25.55
CA SER A 136 -6.08 -6.49 26.02
C SER A 136 -5.05 -5.44 25.59
N VAL A 137 -3.76 -5.73 25.82
CA VAL A 137 -2.67 -4.81 25.44
C VAL A 137 -2.54 -4.74 23.92
N PHE A 138 -2.62 -5.88 23.24
CA PHE A 138 -2.55 -5.98 21.78
C PHE A 138 -3.64 -5.13 21.10
N ILE A 139 -4.90 -5.27 21.51
CA ILE A 139 -6.02 -4.47 21.00
C ILE A 139 -5.77 -2.98 21.25
N GLY A 140 -5.38 -2.60 22.47
CA GLY A 140 -5.07 -1.21 22.76
C GLY A 140 -3.95 -0.61 21.90
N LEU A 141 -2.90 -1.39 21.61
CA LEU A 141 -1.81 -0.95 20.74
C LEU A 141 -2.30 -0.74 19.30
N ILE A 142 -3.00 -1.71 18.71
CA ILE A 142 -3.44 -1.63 17.31
C ILE A 142 -4.48 -0.53 17.08
N LEU A 143 -5.28 -0.20 18.11
CA LEU A 143 -6.20 0.93 18.09
C LEU A 143 -5.47 2.28 18.17
N ARG A 144 -4.30 2.38 18.82
CA ARG A 144 -3.48 3.61 18.85
C ARG A 144 -2.78 3.89 17.52
N GLY A 145 -2.53 2.86 16.70
CA GLY A 145 -2.15 3.02 15.29
C GLY A 145 -0.79 3.69 15.01
N SER A 146 0.31 3.18 15.57
CA SER A 146 1.68 3.63 15.21
C SER A 146 2.29 2.80 14.08
N GLU A 147 3.30 3.33 13.36
CA GLU A 147 4.07 2.60 12.35
C GLU A 147 4.74 1.34 12.93
N ILE A 148 5.17 1.39 14.21
CA ILE A 148 5.79 0.27 14.92
C ILE A 148 4.78 -0.84 15.13
N THR A 149 3.59 -0.47 15.61
CA THR A 149 2.50 -1.41 15.87
C THR A 149 1.99 -2.03 14.57
N GLU A 150 1.80 -1.22 13.52
CA GLU A 150 1.40 -1.70 12.19
C GLU A 150 2.32 -2.83 11.70
N ALA A 151 3.64 -2.64 11.81
CA ALA A 151 4.63 -3.60 11.36
C ALA A 151 4.79 -4.80 12.30
N GLN A 152 4.96 -4.57 13.60
CA GLN A 152 5.39 -5.60 14.56
C GLN A 152 4.23 -6.40 15.18
N CYS A 153 3.00 -5.85 15.21
CA CYS A 153 1.83 -6.60 15.70
C CYS A 153 1.21 -7.49 14.61
N PHE A 154 1.44 -7.23 13.32
CA PHE A 154 0.89 -8.06 12.24
C PHE A 154 1.33 -9.54 12.31
N PRO A 155 2.60 -9.89 12.58
CA PRO A 155 2.99 -11.29 12.79
C PRO A 155 2.32 -11.94 14.01
N LEU A 156 2.02 -11.17 15.06
CA LEU A 156 1.28 -11.67 16.23
C LEU A 156 -0.18 -11.94 15.86
N PHE A 157 -0.80 -11.06 15.06
CA PHE A 157 -2.13 -11.27 14.49
C PHE A 157 -2.20 -12.57 13.68
N ASN A 158 -1.21 -12.81 12.80
CA ASN A 158 -1.11 -14.07 12.05
C ASN A 158 -1.00 -15.29 12.96
N SER A 159 -0.24 -15.18 14.05
CA SER A 159 -0.10 -16.24 15.06
C SER A 159 -1.44 -16.58 15.73
N ILE A 160 -2.31 -15.57 15.95
CA ILE A 160 -3.67 -15.76 16.46
C ILE A 160 -4.54 -16.51 15.44
N ILE A 161 -4.51 -16.12 14.15
CA ILE A 161 -5.32 -16.74 13.09
C ILE A 161 -5.04 -18.24 12.98
N ILE A 162 -3.77 -18.64 13.04
CA ILE A 162 -3.35 -20.05 12.95
C ILE A 162 -3.32 -20.77 14.31
N ALA A 163 -3.61 -20.06 15.41
CA ALA A 163 -3.52 -20.55 16.79
C ALA A 163 -2.18 -21.22 17.15
N ARG A 164 -1.05 -20.55 16.84
CA ARG A 164 0.29 -21.05 17.16
C ARG A 164 1.16 -20.02 17.85
N GLN A 165 2.18 -20.49 18.55
CA GLN A 165 3.16 -19.64 19.21
C GLN A 165 3.86 -18.69 18.22
N PRO A 166 4.01 -17.39 18.56
CA PRO A 166 4.75 -16.45 17.75
C PRO A 166 6.19 -16.91 17.49
N GLY A 167 6.65 -16.78 16.24
CA GLY A 167 8.00 -17.21 15.83
C GLY A 167 8.08 -18.65 15.31
N ASN A 168 7.04 -19.47 15.50
CA ASN A 168 6.90 -20.79 14.89
C ASN A 168 6.16 -20.72 13.54
N LEU A 169 6.50 -19.75 12.70
CA LEU A 169 6.00 -19.71 11.32
C LEU A 169 6.79 -20.75 10.53
N SER A 170 6.15 -21.89 10.23
CA SER A 170 6.78 -22.94 9.44
C SER A 170 6.73 -22.58 7.96
N ILE A 171 7.38 -21.48 7.56
CA ILE A 171 7.66 -21.20 6.15
C ILE A 171 8.87 -22.06 5.77
N LYS A 172 8.64 -23.36 5.58
CA LYS A 172 9.55 -24.17 4.76
C LYS A 172 9.23 -23.86 3.30
N SER A 173 9.66 -22.70 2.81
CA SER A 173 9.81 -22.54 1.37
C SER A 173 10.96 -23.45 0.96
N THR A 174 10.65 -24.58 0.35
CA THR A 174 11.68 -25.40 -0.30
C THR A 174 11.95 -24.77 -1.65
N GLY A 175 13.01 -23.96 -1.73
CA GLY A 175 13.50 -23.42 -3.00
C GLY A 175 14.54 -24.36 -3.64
N PRO A 176 14.95 -24.10 -4.89
CA PRO A 176 15.97 -24.90 -5.61
C PRO A 176 17.30 -25.05 -4.88
N HIS A 177 17.55 -24.20 -3.89
CA HIS A 177 18.77 -24.18 -3.08
C HIS A 177 18.67 -25.01 -1.78
N HIS A 178 17.51 -25.61 -1.47
CA HIS A 178 17.29 -26.41 -0.26
C HIS A 178 17.42 -27.90 -0.55
N ILE A 179 18.09 -28.65 0.34
CA ILE A 179 18.36 -30.10 0.21
C ILE A 179 17.06 -30.93 0.10
N SER A 180 15.94 -30.41 0.60
CA SER A 180 14.63 -31.05 0.56
C SER A 180 13.79 -30.70 -0.68
N TRP A 181 14.33 -29.93 -1.65
CA TRP A 181 13.62 -29.58 -2.87
C TRP A 181 13.67 -30.73 -3.89
N ASN A 182 12.51 -31.24 -4.27
CA ASN A 182 12.38 -32.39 -5.17
C ASN A 182 11.88 -32.03 -6.58
N GLY A 183 11.69 -30.74 -6.89
CA GLY A 183 11.29 -30.27 -8.23
C GLY A 183 9.87 -30.65 -8.69
N GLU A 184 9.18 -31.55 -7.98
CA GLU A 184 7.82 -32.01 -8.29
C GLU A 184 6.75 -31.13 -7.63
N THR A 185 7.07 -30.44 -6.54
CA THR A 185 6.22 -29.38 -5.99
C THR A 185 6.55 -28.08 -6.72
N GLY A 186 5.76 -27.75 -7.77
CA GLY A 186 5.58 -26.35 -8.14
C GLY A 186 5.30 -25.56 -6.86
N GLY A 187 5.91 -24.38 -6.69
CA GLY A 187 5.99 -23.62 -5.44
C GLY A 187 4.63 -23.34 -4.80
N ASN A 188 4.03 -24.35 -4.21
CA ASN A 188 2.86 -24.26 -3.37
C ASN A 188 3.41 -23.73 -2.06
N PHE A 189 3.32 -22.42 -1.86
CA PHE A 189 3.15 -21.91 -0.51
C PHE A 189 2.02 -22.74 0.10
N ALA A 190 2.37 -23.66 0.99
CA ALA A 190 1.36 -24.31 1.81
C ALA A 190 0.81 -23.18 2.68
N GLU A 191 -0.30 -22.60 2.26
CA GLU A 191 -1.04 -21.61 3.02
C GLU A 191 -1.33 -22.27 4.38
N GLU A 192 -0.80 -21.69 5.46
CA GLU A 192 -1.00 -22.27 6.79
C GLU A 192 -2.51 -22.32 7.07
N ILE A 193 -3.00 -23.51 7.39
CA ILE A 193 -4.43 -23.73 7.61
C ILE A 193 -4.84 -22.93 8.85
N ALA A 194 -5.76 -22.00 8.69
CA ALA A 194 -6.25 -21.18 9.79
C ALA A 194 -7.02 -22.03 10.80
N HIS A 195 -6.83 -21.76 12.09
CA HIS A 195 -7.51 -22.47 13.16
C HIS A 195 -8.92 -21.88 13.35
N PRO A 196 -10.01 -22.66 13.43
CA PRO A 196 -11.37 -22.13 13.53
C PRO A 196 -11.57 -21.12 14.69
N SER A 197 -11.09 -21.45 15.89
CA SER A 197 -11.15 -20.52 17.03
C SER A 197 -10.21 -19.32 16.87
N GLY A 198 -9.11 -19.49 16.13
CA GLY A 198 -8.18 -18.41 15.79
C GLY A 198 -8.81 -17.40 14.85
N VAL A 199 -9.55 -17.87 13.85
CA VAL A 199 -10.35 -17.07 12.92
C VAL A 199 -11.46 -16.31 13.65
N LEU A 200 -12.13 -16.94 14.63
CA LEU A 200 -13.15 -16.25 15.45
C LEU A 200 -12.54 -15.12 16.27
N ALA A 201 -11.40 -15.38 16.92
CA ALA A 201 -10.68 -14.36 17.67
C ALA A 201 -10.20 -13.22 16.75
N ALA A 202 -9.62 -13.56 15.59
CA ALA A 202 -9.15 -12.59 14.61
C ALA A 202 -10.27 -11.73 14.03
N ASN A 203 -11.42 -12.32 13.69
CA ASN A 203 -12.59 -11.55 13.25
C ASN A 203 -13.09 -10.61 14.35
N SER A 204 -13.14 -11.07 15.61
CA SER A 204 -13.54 -10.21 16.73
C SER A 204 -12.59 -9.02 16.90
N ILE A 205 -11.28 -9.23 16.72
CA ILE A 205 -10.29 -8.15 16.71
C ILE A 205 -10.56 -7.18 15.57
N LEU A 206 -10.74 -7.69 14.34
CA LEU A 206 -10.99 -6.83 13.18
C LEU A 206 -12.30 -6.05 13.32
N ASP A 207 -13.36 -6.63 13.89
CA ASP A 207 -14.62 -5.94 14.18
C ASP A 207 -14.41 -4.75 15.12
N ILE A 208 -13.59 -4.92 16.16
CA ILE A 208 -13.23 -3.86 17.11
C ILE A 208 -12.46 -2.75 16.41
N VAL A 209 -11.46 -3.10 15.60
CA VAL A 209 -10.62 -2.11 14.92
C VAL A 209 -11.42 -1.38 13.84
N GLU A 210 -12.27 -2.08 13.10
CA GLU A 210 -13.16 -1.49 12.08
C GLU A 210 -14.13 -0.48 12.70
N LEU A 211 -14.73 -0.82 13.85
CA LEU A 211 -15.61 0.11 14.57
C LEU A 211 -14.87 1.38 15.02
N TYR A 212 -13.61 1.27 15.44
CA TYR A 212 -12.83 2.40 15.94
C TYR A 212 -12.21 3.26 14.83
N GLU A 213 -11.86 2.66 13.68
CA GLU A 213 -11.27 3.31 12.50
C GLU A 213 -12.18 4.39 11.89
N ILE A 214 -13.49 4.30 12.11
CA ILE A 214 -14.46 5.30 11.63
C ILE A 214 -14.08 6.71 12.12
N ASP A 215 -13.73 6.81 13.41
CA ASP A 215 -13.42 8.10 14.08
C ASP A 215 -11.93 8.32 14.34
N HIS A 216 -11.10 7.28 14.17
CA HIS A 216 -9.69 7.28 14.54
C HIS A 216 -8.80 6.67 13.45
N ARG A 217 -7.49 6.85 13.56
CA ARG A 217 -6.53 6.20 12.67
C ARG A 217 -5.89 5.02 13.39
N THR A 218 -6.13 3.83 12.87
CA THR A 218 -5.62 2.56 13.40
C THR A 218 -4.70 1.88 12.36
N VAL A 219 -4.31 0.64 12.65
CA VAL A 219 -3.54 -0.19 11.71
C VAL A 219 -4.38 -0.82 10.59
N LEU A 220 -5.71 -0.75 10.65
CA LEU A 220 -6.59 -1.57 9.82
C LEU A 220 -6.34 -1.45 8.32
N PRO A 221 -6.26 -0.25 7.71
CA PRO A 221 -6.07 -0.15 6.27
C PRO A 221 -4.78 -0.82 5.78
N TYR A 222 -3.71 -0.70 6.55
CA TYR A 222 -2.42 -1.34 6.26
C TYR A 222 -2.49 -2.86 6.39
N TRP A 223 -3.26 -3.36 7.37
CA TRP A 223 -3.45 -4.79 7.57
C TRP A 223 -4.35 -5.39 6.49
N LEU A 224 -5.41 -4.69 6.05
CA LEU A 224 -6.25 -5.15 4.96
C LEU A 224 -5.45 -5.36 3.68
N GLU A 225 -4.48 -4.49 3.38
CA GLU A 225 -3.62 -4.66 2.20
C GLU A 225 -2.83 -5.98 2.29
N ARG A 226 -2.25 -6.27 3.45
CA ARG A 226 -1.48 -7.52 3.66
C ARG A 226 -2.37 -8.75 3.66
N LEU A 227 -3.57 -8.66 4.25
CA LEU A 227 -4.53 -9.77 4.33
C LEU A 227 -5.19 -10.04 2.96
N SER A 228 -5.23 -9.06 2.06
CA SER A 228 -5.76 -9.18 0.70
C SER A 228 -4.87 -10.03 -0.22
N VAL A 229 -3.67 -10.43 0.20
CA VAL A 229 -2.76 -11.23 -0.64
C VAL A 229 -3.16 -12.71 -0.71
N GLY A 230 -3.64 -13.27 0.41
CA GLY A 230 -3.91 -14.71 0.57
C GLY A 230 -5.39 -15.03 0.45
N GLY A 231 -5.77 -15.85 -0.53
CA GLY A 231 -7.18 -16.12 -0.80
C GLY A 231 -7.92 -16.86 0.30
N HIS A 232 -7.28 -17.81 0.99
CA HIS A 232 -7.96 -18.55 2.06
C HIS A 232 -8.23 -17.65 3.28
N ILE A 233 -7.20 -16.92 3.73
CA ILE A 233 -7.30 -16.02 4.88
C ILE A 233 -8.25 -14.86 4.58
N SER A 234 -8.18 -14.28 3.38
CA SER A 234 -9.06 -13.20 2.94
C SER A 234 -10.53 -13.59 3.03
N ASN A 235 -10.87 -14.79 2.55
CA ASN A 235 -12.20 -15.37 2.66
C ASN A 235 -12.64 -15.55 4.13
N LEU A 236 -11.81 -16.16 4.97
CA LEU A 236 -12.17 -16.48 6.35
C LEU A 236 -12.33 -15.24 7.25
N LEU A 237 -11.63 -14.16 6.94
CA LEU A 237 -11.70 -12.90 7.68
C LEU A 237 -12.65 -11.89 7.03
N ASN A 238 -13.34 -12.28 5.95
CA ASN A 238 -14.28 -11.45 5.21
C ASN A 238 -13.68 -10.10 4.77
N ILE A 239 -12.43 -10.12 4.31
CA ILE A 239 -11.68 -8.92 3.93
C ILE A 239 -12.40 -8.07 2.86
N PRO A 240 -13.05 -8.64 1.83
CA PRO A 240 -13.79 -7.84 0.85
C PRO A 240 -14.87 -6.95 1.49
N ALA A 241 -15.67 -7.49 2.42
CA ALA A 241 -16.74 -6.72 3.06
C ALA A 241 -16.19 -5.60 3.95
N ARG A 242 -15.13 -5.89 4.74
CA ARG A 242 -14.47 -4.89 5.60
C ARG A 242 -13.87 -3.75 4.77
N LEU A 243 -13.24 -4.11 3.66
CA LEU A 243 -12.70 -3.13 2.71
C LEU A 243 -13.80 -2.26 2.12
N GLN A 244 -14.93 -2.86 1.73
CA GLN A 244 -16.07 -2.12 1.20
C GLN A 244 -16.63 -1.11 2.21
N ASN A 245 -16.83 -1.52 3.47
CA ASN A 245 -17.29 -0.64 4.54
C ASN A 245 -16.34 0.55 4.72
N LEU A 246 -15.03 0.30 4.74
CA LEU A 246 -14.06 1.39 4.86
C LEU A 246 -14.06 2.31 3.65
N VAL A 247 -14.23 1.82 2.43
CA VAL A 247 -14.31 2.69 1.23
C VAL A 247 -15.51 3.63 1.28
N LEU A 248 -16.63 3.18 1.88
CA LEU A 248 -17.82 4.00 2.09
C LEU A 248 -17.58 5.08 3.16
N ASP A 249 -16.96 4.70 4.26
CA ASP A 249 -16.80 5.54 5.45
C ASP A 249 -15.44 6.28 5.50
N SER A 250 -14.56 6.12 4.49
CA SER A 250 -13.13 6.40 4.68
C SER A 250 -12.78 7.85 5.00
N ASN A 251 -11.81 7.98 5.90
CA ASN A 251 -10.99 9.16 6.06
C ASN A 251 -9.87 9.19 4.99
N GLU A 252 -9.51 10.37 4.48
CA GLU A 252 -8.57 10.58 3.36
C GLU A 252 -7.19 9.88 3.50
N HIS A 253 -6.79 9.52 4.72
CA HIS A 253 -5.41 9.18 5.10
C HIS A 253 -4.92 7.80 4.66
N ALA A 254 -5.82 6.87 4.32
CA ALA A 254 -5.45 5.48 3.99
C ALA A 254 -5.86 5.04 2.57
N SER A 255 -6.21 6.01 1.73
CA SER A 255 -6.73 5.76 0.37
C SER A 255 -5.82 4.89 -0.51
N GLU A 256 -4.49 4.96 -0.33
CA GLU A 256 -3.55 4.13 -1.09
C GLU A 256 -3.67 2.64 -0.71
N ASN A 257 -3.66 2.33 0.58
CA ASN A 257 -3.79 0.96 1.08
C ASN A 257 -5.15 0.35 0.75
N LEU A 258 -6.23 1.14 0.79
CA LEU A 258 -7.57 0.65 0.41
C LEU A 258 -7.65 0.30 -1.08
N VAL A 259 -7.14 1.17 -1.96
CA VAL A 259 -7.05 0.87 -3.40
C VAL A 259 -6.16 -0.34 -3.65
N MET A 260 -5.04 -0.48 -2.94
CA MET A 260 -4.18 -1.66 -3.07
C MET A 260 -4.85 -2.94 -2.61
N SER A 261 -5.53 -2.92 -1.47
CA SER A 261 -6.31 -4.05 -0.98
C SER A 261 -7.30 -4.52 -2.03
N ALA A 262 -8.05 -3.59 -2.64
CA ALA A 262 -9.03 -3.93 -3.67
C ALA A 262 -8.39 -4.63 -4.88
N ILE A 263 -7.23 -4.17 -5.33
CA ILE A 263 -6.50 -4.77 -6.45
C ILE A 263 -5.88 -6.13 -6.06
N LEU A 264 -5.36 -6.26 -4.85
CA LEU A 264 -4.76 -7.52 -4.38
C LEU A 264 -5.81 -8.64 -4.20
N LEU A 265 -7.06 -8.29 -3.90
CA LEU A 265 -8.18 -9.23 -3.85
C LEU A 265 -8.54 -9.80 -5.24
N PHE A 266 -8.22 -9.10 -6.33
CA PHE A 266 -8.70 -9.41 -7.68
C PHE A 266 -8.48 -10.86 -8.13
N PRO A 267 -7.32 -11.52 -7.88
CA PRO A 267 -7.07 -12.89 -8.35
C PRO A 267 -7.96 -13.96 -7.71
N HIS A 268 -8.57 -13.69 -6.55
CA HIS A 268 -9.31 -14.69 -5.76
C HIS A 268 -10.72 -14.22 -5.33
N HIS A 269 -11.01 -12.93 -5.41
CA HIS A 269 -12.32 -12.29 -5.21
C HIS A 269 -12.61 -11.30 -6.34
N SER A 270 -12.65 -11.79 -7.59
CA SER A 270 -12.69 -10.91 -8.76
C SER A 270 -13.94 -10.04 -8.81
N GLU A 271 -15.12 -10.57 -8.46
CA GLU A 271 -16.37 -9.82 -8.56
C GLU A 271 -16.48 -8.77 -7.45
N GLU A 272 -16.19 -9.14 -6.19
CA GLU A 272 -16.17 -8.21 -5.07
C GLU A 272 -15.11 -7.12 -5.28
N SER A 273 -13.93 -7.48 -5.79
CA SER A 273 -12.87 -6.52 -6.15
C SER A 273 -13.34 -5.52 -7.20
N LYS A 274 -14.02 -5.97 -8.26
CA LYS A 274 -14.57 -5.07 -9.30
C LYS A 274 -15.64 -4.14 -8.72
N GLU A 275 -16.52 -4.64 -7.86
CA GLU A 275 -17.54 -3.82 -7.20
C GLU A 275 -16.89 -2.72 -6.36
N ILE A 276 -15.92 -3.08 -5.52
CA ILE A 276 -15.18 -2.13 -4.68
C ILE A 276 -14.39 -1.11 -5.53
N LEU A 277 -13.68 -1.55 -6.58
CA LEU A 277 -12.94 -0.64 -7.46
C LEU A 277 -13.86 0.31 -8.23
N PHE A 278 -15.05 -0.16 -8.62
CA PHE A 278 -16.05 0.68 -9.25
C PHE A 278 -16.65 1.68 -8.25
N GLU A 279 -16.86 1.28 -7.00
CA GLU A 279 -17.30 2.15 -5.92
C GLU A 279 -16.26 3.24 -5.62
N ILE A 280 -14.97 2.88 -5.51
CA ILE A 280 -13.84 3.83 -5.42
C ILE A 280 -13.88 4.83 -6.58
N CYS A 281 -14.11 4.36 -7.81
CA CYS A 281 -14.21 5.21 -9.00
C CYS A 281 -15.37 6.22 -8.93
N ASN A 282 -16.40 5.94 -8.13
CA ASN A 282 -17.57 6.78 -7.91
C ASN A 282 -17.49 7.61 -6.61
N SER A 283 -16.55 7.34 -5.73
CA SER A 283 -16.44 7.98 -4.43
C SER A 283 -16.27 9.48 -4.57
N GLU A 284 -16.84 10.28 -3.67
CA GLU A 284 -16.60 11.72 -3.61
C GLU A 284 -15.16 12.04 -3.17
N GLN A 285 -14.46 11.09 -2.56
CA GLN A 285 -13.10 11.27 -2.08
C GLN A 285 -12.08 11.31 -3.23
N ILE A 286 -11.42 12.46 -3.35
CA ILE A 286 -10.49 12.73 -4.45
C ILE A 286 -9.26 11.81 -4.39
N LEU A 287 -8.71 11.55 -3.21
CA LEU A 287 -7.50 10.73 -3.06
C LEU A 287 -7.73 9.27 -3.47
N LEU A 288 -8.90 8.70 -3.15
CA LEU A 288 -9.30 7.36 -3.61
C LEU A 288 -9.30 7.28 -5.14
N ARG A 289 -9.93 8.24 -5.82
CA ARG A 289 -9.97 8.28 -7.29
C ARG A 289 -8.60 8.51 -7.92
N ARG A 290 -7.75 9.36 -7.32
CA ARG A 290 -6.37 9.58 -7.77
C ARG A 290 -5.52 8.31 -7.65
N ASN A 291 -5.61 7.61 -6.52
CA ASN A 291 -4.89 6.37 -6.29
C ASN A 291 -5.40 5.23 -7.19
N LEU A 292 -6.69 5.19 -7.50
CA LEU A 292 -7.22 4.29 -8.51
C LEU A 292 -6.62 4.59 -9.90
N ALA A 293 -6.63 5.86 -10.30
CA ALA A 293 -6.10 6.31 -11.60
C ALA A 293 -4.60 5.98 -11.78
N SER A 294 -3.79 6.08 -10.71
CA SER A 294 -2.37 5.73 -10.76
C SER A 294 -2.11 4.22 -10.90
N ASN A 295 -3.08 3.38 -10.54
CA ASN A 295 -2.97 1.92 -10.51
C ASN A 295 -3.70 1.19 -11.66
N LEU A 296 -4.25 1.91 -12.65
CA LEU A 296 -4.92 1.30 -13.81
C LEU A 296 -4.06 0.26 -14.56
N SER A 297 -2.74 0.42 -14.57
CA SER A 297 -1.83 -0.55 -15.18
C SER A 297 -1.84 -1.91 -14.49
N ARG A 298 -1.98 -1.93 -13.16
CA ARG A 298 -2.06 -3.15 -12.34
C ARG A 298 -3.42 -3.82 -12.49
N ILE A 299 -4.50 -3.04 -12.52
CA ILE A 299 -5.85 -3.60 -12.80
C ILE A 299 -5.88 -4.19 -14.21
N GLY A 300 -5.28 -3.48 -15.18
CA GLY A 300 -5.25 -3.91 -16.57
C GLY A 300 -4.47 -5.19 -16.85
N SER A 301 -3.56 -5.61 -15.96
CA SER A 301 -2.91 -6.92 -16.09
C SER A 301 -3.82 -8.07 -15.66
N GLU A 302 -4.81 -7.82 -14.80
CA GLU A 302 -5.78 -8.82 -14.34
C GLU A 302 -7.03 -8.83 -15.22
N ASP A 303 -7.65 -7.66 -15.44
CA ASP A 303 -8.82 -7.51 -16.31
C ASP A 303 -8.74 -6.22 -17.14
N TYR A 304 -8.35 -6.43 -18.40
CA TYR A 304 -8.23 -5.36 -19.38
C TYR A 304 -9.57 -4.68 -19.70
N LYS A 305 -10.66 -5.44 -19.83
CA LYS A 305 -11.97 -4.89 -20.22
C LYS A 305 -12.54 -4.04 -19.11
N PHE A 306 -12.45 -4.51 -17.87
CA PHE A 306 -12.86 -3.74 -16.71
C PHE A 306 -12.06 -2.45 -16.57
N THR A 307 -10.75 -2.51 -16.81
CA THR A 307 -9.88 -1.32 -16.77
C THR A 307 -10.29 -0.25 -17.80
N GLN A 308 -10.74 -0.64 -18.99
CA GLN A 308 -11.27 0.32 -19.97
C GLN A 308 -12.50 1.08 -19.43
N ILE A 309 -13.42 0.39 -18.75
CA ILE A 309 -14.61 0.99 -18.15
C ILE A 309 -14.22 2.03 -17.09
N LEU A 310 -13.25 1.69 -16.22
CA LEU A 310 -12.73 2.62 -15.22
C LEU A 310 -12.04 3.83 -15.88
N LEU A 311 -11.22 3.58 -16.90
CA LEU A 311 -10.49 4.62 -17.62
C LEU A 311 -11.43 5.65 -18.25
N GLU A 312 -12.46 5.21 -18.97
CA GLU A 312 -13.43 6.10 -19.62
C GLU A 312 -14.11 7.05 -18.62
N LYS A 313 -14.37 6.55 -17.41
CA LYS A 313 -14.94 7.33 -16.32
C LYS A 313 -13.94 8.32 -15.73
N LEU A 314 -12.73 7.86 -15.40
CA LEU A 314 -11.71 8.68 -14.75
C LEU A 314 -11.11 9.75 -15.68
N LEU A 315 -11.13 9.53 -17.01
CA LEU A 315 -10.77 10.58 -17.99
C LEU A 315 -11.74 11.76 -17.97
N ASN A 316 -12.96 11.58 -17.49
CA ASN A 316 -13.98 12.61 -17.34
C ASN A 316 -14.17 13.05 -15.88
N ASP A 317 -13.23 12.72 -14.99
CA ASP A 317 -13.31 13.09 -13.57
C ASP A 317 -13.35 14.60 -13.37
N LYS A 318 -14.02 15.06 -12.30
CA LYS A 318 -14.04 16.47 -11.90
C LYS A 318 -12.63 16.97 -11.52
N ASP A 319 -11.83 16.11 -10.89
CA ASP A 319 -10.47 16.42 -10.44
C ASP A 319 -9.45 16.33 -11.58
N SER A 320 -8.68 17.40 -11.77
CA SER A 320 -7.68 17.50 -12.85
C SER A 320 -6.55 16.50 -12.71
N ASP A 321 -6.06 16.24 -11.49
CA ASP A 321 -4.95 15.31 -11.28
C ASP A 321 -5.39 13.87 -11.58
N THR A 322 -6.61 13.49 -11.22
CA THR A 322 -7.22 12.19 -11.56
C THR A 322 -7.26 11.97 -13.07
N ARG A 323 -7.72 12.97 -13.84
CA ARG A 323 -7.73 12.89 -15.32
C ARG A 323 -6.32 12.73 -15.90
N VAL A 324 -5.34 13.48 -15.38
CA VAL A 324 -3.94 13.43 -15.83
C VAL A 324 -3.31 12.07 -15.50
N LEU A 325 -3.51 11.56 -14.28
CA LEU A 325 -3.02 10.24 -13.88
C LEU A 325 -3.59 9.15 -14.79
N SER A 326 -4.90 9.18 -15.04
CA SER A 326 -5.60 8.25 -15.93
C SER A 326 -5.08 8.29 -17.36
N THR A 327 -4.75 9.49 -17.86
CA THR A 327 -4.15 9.68 -19.18
C THR A 327 -2.83 8.92 -19.34
N SER A 328 -2.07 8.71 -18.26
CA SER A 328 -0.83 7.91 -18.28
C SER A 328 -1.06 6.47 -18.76
N TYR A 329 -2.22 5.89 -18.47
CA TYR A 329 -2.54 4.52 -18.84
C TYR A 329 -2.74 4.36 -20.37
N LEU A 330 -3.05 5.45 -21.09
CA LEU A 330 -3.11 5.42 -22.56
C LEU A 330 -1.78 4.99 -23.20
N GLY A 331 -0.64 5.20 -22.54
CA GLY A 331 0.63 4.65 -22.99
C GLY A 331 0.67 3.12 -23.04
N THR A 332 -0.03 2.47 -22.10
CA THR A 332 -0.22 1.01 -22.13
C THR A 332 -1.17 0.62 -23.26
N LEU A 333 -2.27 1.36 -23.45
CA LEU A 333 -3.21 1.12 -24.55
C LEU A 333 -2.56 1.26 -25.93
N ALA A 334 -1.68 2.25 -26.12
CA ALA A 334 -0.97 2.46 -27.38
C ALA A 334 -0.19 1.22 -27.84
N ARG A 335 0.22 0.35 -26.90
CA ARG A 335 0.93 -0.90 -27.20
C ARG A 335 0.01 -2.10 -27.43
N LEU A 336 -1.14 -2.13 -26.75
CA LEU A 336 -2.02 -3.30 -26.70
C LEU A 336 -3.22 -3.18 -27.65
N GLU A 337 -3.86 -2.01 -27.72
CA GLU A 337 -5.12 -1.79 -28.43
C GLU A 337 -5.06 -0.46 -29.19
N LYS A 338 -4.51 -0.50 -30.41
CA LYS A 338 -4.31 0.68 -31.28
C LYS A 338 -5.60 1.48 -31.47
N TYR A 339 -6.71 0.82 -31.78
CA TYR A 339 -7.97 1.50 -32.11
C TYR A 339 -8.56 2.26 -30.91
N THR A 340 -8.61 1.63 -29.73
CA THR A 340 -9.10 2.27 -28.51
C THR A 340 -8.22 3.45 -28.12
N PHE A 341 -6.89 3.29 -28.22
CA PHE A 341 -5.94 4.38 -27.99
C PHE A 341 -6.24 5.58 -28.90
N ILE A 342 -6.38 5.37 -30.21
CA ILE A 342 -6.63 6.45 -31.17
C ILE A 342 -7.92 7.19 -30.85
N SER A 343 -8.99 6.45 -30.56
CA SER A 343 -10.30 7.03 -30.24
C SER A 343 -10.20 7.94 -29.01
N LEU A 344 -9.63 7.45 -27.91
CA LEU A 344 -9.49 8.23 -26.66
C LEU A 344 -8.52 9.40 -26.81
N ALA A 345 -7.41 9.22 -27.55
CA ALA A 345 -6.46 10.29 -27.83
C ALA A 345 -7.13 11.47 -28.57
N LYS A 346 -7.97 11.19 -29.58
CA LYS A 346 -8.73 12.22 -30.29
C LYS A 346 -9.65 12.99 -29.35
N THR A 347 -10.36 12.29 -28.46
CA THR A 347 -11.22 12.93 -27.45
C THR A 347 -10.42 13.85 -26.52
N ILE A 348 -9.23 13.44 -26.07
CA ILE A 348 -8.38 14.26 -25.20
C ILE A 348 -7.93 15.54 -25.92
N PHE A 349 -7.53 15.45 -27.20
CA PHE A 349 -7.15 16.65 -27.96
C PHE A 349 -8.32 17.61 -28.18
N GLN A 350 -9.54 17.10 -28.32
CA GLN A 350 -10.76 17.91 -28.46
C GLN A 350 -11.16 18.63 -27.18
N ASN A 351 -10.86 18.06 -26.00
CA ASN A 351 -11.21 18.64 -24.71
C ASN A 351 -10.29 19.81 -24.30
N GLU A 352 -9.21 20.07 -25.04
CA GLU A 352 -8.26 21.17 -24.83
C GLU A 352 -7.62 21.25 -23.42
N ASP A 353 -7.69 20.17 -22.61
CA ASP A 353 -7.01 20.10 -21.31
C ASP A 353 -5.50 19.93 -21.54
N THR A 354 -4.77 21.04 -21.37
CA THR A 354 -3.34 21.12 -21.66
C THR A 354 -2.52 20.10 -20.86
N ARG A 355 -2.92 19.78 -19.62
CA ARG A 355 -2.19 18.84 -18.77
C ARG A 355 -2.36 17.41 -19.26
N MET A 356 -3.59 17.04 -19.67
CA MET A 356 -3.87 15.73 -20.27
C MET A 356 -3.13 15.58 -21.60
N ILE A 357 -3.19 16.59 -22.47
CA ILE A 357 -2.49 16.60 -23.76
C ILE A 357 -0.98 16.39 -23.57
N GLN A 358 -0.37 17.13 -22.64
CA GLN A 358 1.04 16.97 -22.30
C GLN A 358 1.36 15.55 -21.82
N ARG A 359 0.53 15.00 -20.94
CA ARG A 359 0.72 13.65 -20.40
C ARG A 359 0.56 12.56 -21.46
N LEU A 360 -0.39 12.71 -22.38
CA LEU A 360 -0.61 11.80 -23.51
C LEU A 360 0.62 11.77 -24.44
N ILE A 361 1.19 12.94 -24.73
CA ILE A 361 2.41 13.07 -25.54
C ILE A 361 3.59 12.38 -24.87
N GLU A 362 3.73 12.53 -23.55
CA GLU A 362 4.81 11.91 -22.78
C GLU A 362 4.70 10.38 -22.68
N SER A 363 3.49 9.86 -22.48
CA SER A 363 3.26 8.45 -22.13
C SER A 363 2.90 7.58 -23.33
N GLY A 364 2.16 8.09 -24.32
CA GLY A 364 1.57 7.26 -25.37
C GLY A 364 2.01 7.57 -26.80
N ILE A 365 2.19 8.85 -27.15
CA ILE A 365 2.46 9.23 -28.55
C ILE A 365 3.75 8.62 -29.11
N ARG A 366 4.79 8.46 -28.28
CA ARG A 366 6.02 7.78 -28.71
C ARG A 366 5.75 6.34 -29.15
N HIS A 367 4.97 5.60 -28.37
CA HIS A 367 4.64 4.21 -28.68
C HIS A 367 3.75 4.13 -29.93
N TYR A 368 2.77 5.01 -30.04
CA TYR A 368 1.94 5.14 -31.24
C TYR A 368 2.78 5.37 -32.50
N LEU A 369 3.69 6.36 -32.50
CA LEU A 369 4.56 6.65 -33.66
C LEU A 369 5.46 5.48 -34.03
N SER A 370 5.93 4.70 -33.05
CA SER A 370 6.76 3.54 -33.34
C SER A 370 5.99 2.41 -34.04
N MET A 371 4.68 2.29 -33.78
CA MET A 371 3.82 1.27 -34.38
C MET A 371 3.09 1.77 -35.65
N ASN A 372 2.88 3.08 -35.77
CA ASN A 372 2.22 3.73 -36.91
C ASN A 372 3.03 4.94 -37.40
N PRO A 373 4.19 4.72 -38.05
CA PRO A 373 5.07 5.81 -38.47
C PRO A 373 4.43 6.75 -39.49
N ASP A 374 3.51 6.24 -40.31
CA ASP A 374 2.81 7.00 -41.36
C ASP A 374 1.63 7.84 -40.85
N ASP A 375 1.30 7.72 -39.56
CA ASP A 375 0.23 8.43 -38.87
C ASP A 375 -1.07 8.51 -39.68
N ASP A 376 -1.55 7.35 -40.14
CA ASP A 376 -2.76 7.27 -40.98
C ASP A 376 -4.02 7.86 -40.33
N ASP A 377 -4.03 7.96 -38.99
CA ASP A 377 -5.14 8.50 -38.21
C ASP A 377 -5.04 10.01 -37.92
N SER A 378 -3.97 10.65 -38.43
CA SER A 378 -3.65 12.08 -38.26
C SER A 378 -3.57 12.54 -36.80
N LEU A 379 -3.12 11.68 -35.90
CA LEU A 379 -3.00 12.03 -34.48
C LEU A 379 -1.88 13.05 -34.22
N ILE A 380 -0.77 12.99 -34.97
CA ILE A 380 0.39 13.85 -34.74
C ILE A 380 0.13 15.28 -35.21
N PRO A 381 -0.47 15.52 -36.39
CA PRO A 381 -0.91 16.85 -36.76
C PRO A 381 -1.88 17.47 -35.76
N ILE A 382 -2.87 16.71 -35.29
CA ILE A 382 -3.82 17.16 -34.25
C ILE A 382 -3.06 17.50 -32.97
N ALA A 383 -2.18 16.61 -32.49
CA ALA A 383 -1.38 16.83 -31.30
C ALA A 383 -0.50 18.08 -31.41
N TRP A 384 0.10 18.32 -32.57
CA TRP A 384 0.98 19.46 -32.81
C TRP A 384 0.23 20.80 -32.67
N VAL A 385 -0.97 20.88 -33.26
CA VAL A 385 -1.79 22.09 -33.22
C VAL A 385 -2.32 22.36 -31.80
N SER A 386 -2.76 21.32 -31.09
CA SER A 386 -3.43 21.47 -29.79
C SER A 386 -2.49 21.60 -28.58
N CYS A 387 -1.17 21.37 -28.72
CA CYS A 387 -0.26 21.28 -27.57
C CYS A 387 0.55 22.55 -27.28
N ASN A 388 1.02 22.65 -26.03
CA ASN A 388 1.84 23.76 -25.54
C ASN A 388 3.30 23.69 -26.04
N SER A 389 4.08 24.75 -25.80
CA SER A 389 5.49 24.85 -26.25
C SER A 389 6.40 23.73 -25.72
N GLU A 390 6.17 23.26 -24.49
CA GLU A 390 6.95 22.15 -23.90
C GLU A 390 6.67 20.84 -24.65
N SER A 391 5.40 20.54 -24.90
CA SER A 391 4.95 19.38 -25.64
C SER A 391 5.44 19.41 -27.10
N LYS A 392 5.42 20.57 -27.76
CA LYS A 392 6.02 20.80 -29.09
C LYS A 392 7.53 20.51 -29.10
N SER A 393 8.24 20.81 -28.02
CA SER A 393 9.68 20.48 -27.91
C SER A 393 9.92 18.96 -27.89
N LYS A 394 9.05 18.20 -27.21
CA LYS A 394 9.10 16.71 -27.18
C LYS A 394 8.69 16.12 -28.52
N LEU A 395 7.57 16.58 -29.11
CA LEU A 395 7.10 16.13 -30.43
C LEU A 395 8.13 16.40 -31.53
N SER A 396 8.76 17.58 -31.55
CA SER A 396 9.81 17.88 -32.54
C SER A 396 11.02 16.95 -32.40
N GLY A 397 11.37 16.53 -31.19
CA GLY A 397 12.37 15.49 -30.97
C GLY A 397 11.96 14.15 -31.58
N MET A 398 10.72 13.71 -31.36
CA MET A 398 10.19 12.47 -31.93
C MET A 398 10.13 12.51 -33.47
N LEU A 399 9.71 13.63 -34.04
CA LEU A 399 9.64 13.83 -35.50
C LEU A 399 11.03 13.84 -36.15
N ILE A 400 12.04 14.41 -35.48
CA ILE A 400 13.43 14.36 -35.97
C ILE A 400 13.95 12.91 -35.99
N GLU A 401 13.66 12.11 -34.96
CA GLU A 401 14.02 10.69 -34.96
C GLU A 401 13.26 9.90 -36.03
N LEU A 402 11.96 10.16 -36.22
CA LEU A 402 11.17 9.58 -37.31
C LEU A 402 11.81 9.91 -38.66
N ALA A 403 12.19 11.17 -38.91
CA ALA A 403 12.79 11.59 -40.17
C ALA A 403 14.14 10.93 -40.47
N LYS A 404 14.88 10.50 -39.45
CA LYS A 404 16.12 9.70 -39.65
C LYS A 404 15.82 8.29 -40.15
N ILE A 405 14.69 7.72 -39.75
CA ILE A 405 14.30 6.34 -40.06
C ILE A 405 13.46 6.30 -41.35
N ASN A 406 12.45 7.16 -41.45
CA ASN A 406 11.53 7.25 -42.58
C ASN A 406 11.23 8.72 -42.91
N GLN A 407 11.90 9.24 -43.95
CA GLN A 407 11.71 10.62 -44.41
C GLN A 407 10.34 10.84 -45.08
N GLN A 408 9.75 9.82 -45.71
CA GLN A 408 8.48 9.96 -46.40
C GLN A 408 7.33 10.20 -45.42
N SER A 409 7.27 9.44 -44.33
CA SER A 409 6.26 9.63 -43.28
C SER A 409 6.38 11.01 -42.63
N PHE A 410 7.62 11.48 -42.39
CA PHE A 410 7.87 12.81 -41.84
C PHE A 410 7.33 13.92 -42.76
N VAL A 411 7.59 13.81 -44.07
CA VAL A 411 7.07 14.74 -45.09
C VAL A 411 5.55 14.72 -45.10
N LYS A 412 4.93 13.53 -45.09
CA LYS A 412 3.45 13.35 -45.04
C LYS A 412 2.85 14.03 -43.81
N ILE A 413 3.40 13.79 -42.62
CA ILE A 413 2.94 14.43 -41.37
C ILE A 413 3.08 15.95 -41.44
N SER A 414 4.19 16.46 -41.98
CA SER A 414 4.40 17.91 -42.16
C SER A 414 3.34 18.52 -43.09
N SER A 415 3.04 17.88 -44.22
CA SER A 415 1.99 18.32 -45.13
C SER A 415 0.62 18.32 -44.45
N ASN A 416 0.30 17.28 -43.68
CA ASN A 416 -0.97 17.24 -42.93
C ASN A 416 -1.06 18.36 -41.87
N ILE A 417 0.07 18.76 -41.26
CA ILE A 417 0.11 19.91 -40.33
C ILE A 417 -0.16 21.22 -41.07
N PHE A 418 0.41 21.39 -42.27
CA PHE A 418 0.14 22.55 -43.12
C PHE A 418 -1.34 22.67 -43.48
N ASP A 419 -1.96 21.54 -43.87
CA ASP A 419 -3.38 21.48 -44.21
C ASP A 419 -4.29 21.82 -43.01
N LEU A 420 -3.87 21.46 -41.79
CA LEU A 420 -4.60 21.76 -40.55
C LEU A 420 -4.39 23.20 -40.05
N SER A 421 -3.15 23.70 -40.09
CA SER A 421 -2.81 25.04 -39.59
C SER A 421 -1.48 25.52 -40.20
N PRO A 422 -1.52 26.44 -41.18
CA PRO A 422 -0.31 27.02 -41.79
C PRO A 422 0.61 27.69 -40.76
N ASP A 423 0.05 28.40 -39.79
CA ASP A 423 0.83 29.06 -38.72
C ASP A 423 1.59 28.03 -37.85
N SER A 424 0.93 26.90 -37.53
CA SER A 424 1.56 25.81 -36.76
C SER A 424 2.64 25.09 -37.56
N HIS A 425 2.49 25.02 -38.89
CA HIS A 425 3.50 24.49 -39.80
C HIS A 425 4.75 25.38 -39.85
N ASP A 426 4.59 26.69 -39.88
CA ASP A 426 5.73 27.62 -39.81
C ASP A 426 6.48 27.50 -38.47
N GLU A 427 5.75 27.27 -37.36
CA GLU A 427 6.38 26.97 -36.08
C GLU A 427 7.19 25.66 -36.12
N LEU A 428 6.64 24.60 -36.73
CA LEU A 428 7.33 23.32 -36.94
C LEU A 428 8.61 23.52 -37.74
N PHE A 429 8.53 24.22 -38.88
CA PHE A 429 9.68 24.55 -39.71
C PHE A 429 10.75 25.27 -38.89
N ASN A 430 10.39 26.32 -38.16
CA ASN A 430 11.34 27.12 -37.37
C ASN A 430 12.05 26.26 -36.30
N ARG A 431 11.29 25.43 -35.57
CA ARG A 431 11.85 24.55 -34.52
C ARG A 431 12.76 23.48 -35.09
N ILE A 432 12.38 22.84 -36.19
CA ILE A 432 13.19 21.78 -36.81
C ILE A 432 14.40 22.36 -37.52
N ASN A 433 14.27 23.47 -38.25
CA ASN A 433 15.37 24.13 -38.94
C ASN A 433 16.47 24.62 -37.98
N PHE A 434 16.08 25.10 -36.79
CA PHE A 434 17.03 25.46 -35.75
C PHE A 434 17.87 24.26 -35.26
N ARG A 435 17.25 23.07 -35.15
CA ARG A 435 17.90 21.84 -34.69
C ARG A 435 18.63 21.07 -35.80
N ASN A 436 18.09 21.07 -37.02
CA ASN A 436 18.62 20.35 -38.18
C ASN A 436 18.19 21.02 -39.51
N LYS A 437 19.09 21.82 -40.08
CA LYS A 437 18.86 22.56 -41.33
C LYS A 437 18.48 21.67 -42.53
N LYS A 438 19.01 20.44 -42.61
CA LYS A 438 18.71 19.51 -43.72
C LYS A 438 17.26 19.00 -43.66
N LEU A 439 16.75 18.73 -42.46
CA LEU A 439 15.33 18.36 -42.28
C LEU A 439 14.42 19.58 -42.47
N GLY A 440 14.85 20.77 -42.06
CA GLY A 440 14.13 22.02 -42.34
C GLY A 440 13.89 22.24 -43.84
N SER A 441 14.87 21.96 -44.70
CA SER A 441 14.69 22.07 -46.15
C SER A 441 13.66 21.09 -46.72
N LEU A 442 13.45 19.93 -46.10
CA LEU A 442 12.42 18.97 -46.55
C LEU A 442 11.01 19.49 -46.27
N ILE A 443 10.80 20.18 -45.16
CA ILE A 443 9.52 20.82 -44.81
C ILE A 443 9.22 21.97 -45.79
N LYS A 444 10.23 22.79 -46.10
CA LYS A 444 10.07 23.96 -46.98
C LYS A 444 9.75 23.59 -48.43
N ASN A 445 10.17 22.40 -48.88
CA ASN A 445 9.86 21.89 -50.22
C ASN A 445 8.43 21.33 -50.34
N ASN A 446 7.68 21.25 -49.24
CA ASN A 446 6.27 20.83 -49.20
C ASN A 446 5.28 22.01 -49.20
N GLN A 447 5.76 23.25 -49.15
CA GLN A 447 4.99 24.47 -49.44
C GLN A 447 4.97 24.70 -50.95
#